data_AF-A0A3M1DLX3-F1
#
_entry.id   AF-A0A3M1DLX3-F1
#
_cell.length_a   1.000
_cell.length_b   1.000
_cell.length_c   1.000
_cell.angle_alpha   90.00
_cell.angle_beta   90.00
_cell.angle_gamma   90.00
#
_symmetry.space_group_name_H-M   'P 1'
#
loop_
_entity.id
_entity.type
_entity.pdbx_description
1 polymer ?
#
loop_
_entity_poly.entity_id
_entity_poly.type
_entity_poly.pdbx_seq_one_letter_code
_entity_poly.pdbx_strand_id
1 'polypeptide(L)'
;MQGFSSIDGIASGLNTTEIVNAIIQSERRGAVLMESEQAQKTAIITNLKALQAKLLAFKTQVGILARDTSFNKTKVTVSDDTYLSATAQGKAALGSFDLQVLAVARNH
;
A
#
# COMPACT_ATOMS: atom_id res chain seq x y z
N MET A 1 -73.66 -23.60 25.34
CA MET A 1 -72.70 -22.73 26.05
C MET A 1 -71.32 -23.28 25.77
N GLN A 2 -70.65 -22.86 24.70
CA GLN A 2 -69.79 -21.65 24.67
C GLN A 2 -69.00 -21.47 25.96
N GLY A 3 -67.78 -22.00 25.94
CA GLY A 3 -66.69 -21.63 26.82
C GLY A 3 -65.45 -21.62 25.94
N PHE A 4 -65.23 -20.51 25.25
CA PHE A 4 -63.92 -20.19 24.70
C PHE A 4 -62.95 -20.30 25.87
N SER A 5 -62.15 -21.38 25.91
CA SER A 5 -60.92 -21.37 26.68
C SER A 5 -60.11 -20.24 26.08
N SER A 6 -60.19 -19.07 26.72
CA SER A 6 -59.21 -18.00 26.67
C SER A 6 -57.87 -18.61 26.26
N ILE A 7 -57.28 -18.26 25.13
CA ILE A 7 -56.44 -17.07 25.02
C ILE A 7 -55.99 -16.55 26.40
N ASP A 8 -55.54 -17.45 27.27
CA ASP A 8 -54.99 -17.19 28.60
C ASP A 8 -53.45 -17.17 28.52
N GLY A 9 -52.95 -16.62 27.42
CA GLY A 9 -51.54 -16.60 27.08
C GLY A 9 -51.14 -15.52 26.09
N ILE A 10 -52.09 -14.78 25.50
CA ILE A 10 -51.76 -13.66 24.58
C ILE A 10 -51.77 -12.31 25.32
N ALA A 11 -52.27 -12.27 26.56
CA ALA A 11 -52.28 -11.07 27.42
C ALA A 11 -51.22 -11.08 28.54
N SER A 12 -50.51 -12.20 28.75
CA SER A 12 -49.51 -12.33 29.82
C SER A 12 -48.13 -11.98 29.30
N GLY A 13 -47.72 -10.70 29.36
CA GLY A 13 -46.32 -10.27 29.38
C GLY A 13 -45.37 -10.84 28.32
N LEU A 14 -45.89 -11.47 27.26
CA LEU A 14 -45.12 -12.15 26.24
C LEU A 14 -44.55 -11.06 25.39
N ASN A 15 -43.29 -10.76 25.65
CA ASN A 15 -42.48 -9.90 24.83
C ASN A 15 -42.27 -10.60 23.48
N THR A 16 -43.32 -10.60 22.66
CA THR A 16 -43.35 -11.17 21.32
C THR A 16 -42.25 -10.55 20.46
N THR A 17 -41.86 -9.31 20.74
CA THR A 17 -40.68 -8.67 20.17
C THR A 17 -39.39 -9.42 20.54
N GLU A 18 -39.19 -9.82 21.79
CA GLU A 18 -38.03 -10.65 22.18
C GLU A 18 -38.03 -12.03 21.52
N ILE A 19 -39.18 -12.69 21.41
CA ILE A 19 -39.27 -14.00 20.75
C ILE A 19 -38.98 -13.88 19.25
N VAL A 20 -39.57 -12.90 18.57
CA VAL A 20 -39.30 -12.62 17.15
C VAL A 20 -37.83 -12.26 16.95
N ASN A 21 -37.25 -11.45 17.83
CA ASN A 21 -35.83 -11.12 17.79
C ASN A 21 -34.94 -12.36 18.01
N ALA A 22 -35.30 -13.27 18.91
CA ALA A 22 -34.56 -14.50 19.14
C ALA A 22 -34.59 -15.44 17.93
N ILE A 23 -35.74 -15.54 17.24
CA ILE A 23 -35.88 -16.31 16.00
C ILE A 23 -35.04 -15.68 14.89
N ILE A 24 -35.13 -14.35 14.69
CA ILE A 24 -34.33 -13.62 13.70
C ILE A 24 -32.82 -13.79 13.98
N GLN A 25 -32.39 -13.69 15.24
CA GLN A 25 -31.00 -13.89 15.62
C GLN A 25 -30.52 -15.32 15.33
N SER A 26 -31.36 -16.33 15.58
CA SER A 26 -31.06 -17.71 15.25
C SER A 26 -30.90 -17.93 13.75
N GLU A 27 -31.79 -17.37 12.93
CA GLU A 27 -31.71 -17.44 11.46
C GLU A 27 -30.48 -16.71 10.91
N ARG A 28 -30.10 -15.58 11.52
CA ARG A 28 -28.90 -14.81 11.12
C ARG A 28 -27.57 -15.47 11.50
N ARG A 29 -27.56 -16.51 12.35
CA ARG A 29 -26.33 -17.15 12.82
C ARG A 29 -25.43 -17.62 11.68
N GLY A 30 -26.01 -18.16 10.61
CA GLY A 30 -25.26 -18.58 9.42
C GLY A 30 -24.59 -17.40 8.70
N ALA A 31 -25.30 -16.28 8.54
CA ALA A 31 -24.76 -15.07 7.95
C ALA A 31 -23.62 -14.48 8.78
N VAL A 32 -23.77 -14.43 10.11
CA VAL A 32 -22.71 -13.95 11.03
C VAL A 32 -21.44 -14.80 10.94
N LEU A 33 -21.57 -16.12 10.79
CA LEU A 33 -20.41 -17.01 10.58
C LEU A 33 -19.71 -16.71 9.26
N MET A 34 -20.47 -16.54 8.16
CA MET A 34 -19.90 -16.20 6.85
C MET A 34 -19.25 -14.81 6.85
N GLU A 35 -19.84 -13.81 7.50
CA GLU A 35 -19.26 -12.47 7.67
C GLU A 35 -17.94 -12.54 8.45
N SER A 36 -17.88 -13.34 9.52
CA SER A 36 -16.65 -13.58 10.29
C SER A 36 -15.57 -14.25 9.45
N GLU A 37 -15.92 -15.30 8.68
CA GLU A 37 -14.98 -15.96 7.78
C GLU A 37 -14.48 -15.02 6.68
N GLN A 38 -15.36 -14.19 6.11
CA GLN A 38 -15.01 -13.19 5.12
C GLN A 38 -14.04 -12.17 5.71
N ALA A 39 -14.29 -11.66 6.93
CA ALA A 39 -13.42 -10.73 7.61
C ALA A 39 -12.02 -11.34 7.84
N GLN A 40 -11.94 -12.59 8.31
CA GLN A 40 -10.67 -13.29 8.50
C GLN A 40 -9.90 -13.48 7.19
N LYS A 41 -10.56 -13.95 6.13
CA LYS A 41 -9.93 -14.12 4.80
C LYS A 41 -9.45 -12.78 4.24
N THR A 42 -10.24 -11.72 4.43
CA THR A 42 -9.89 -10.36 4.00
C THR A 42 -8.67 -9.83 4.75
N ALA A 43 -8.57 -10.10 6.06
CA ALA A 43 -7.39 -9.74 6.85
C ALA A 43 -6.13 -10.47 6.35
N ILE A 44 -6.24 -11.77 6.06
CA ILE A 44 -5.13 -12.56 5.49
C ILE A 44 -4.68 -11.97 4.15
N ILE A 45 -5.62 -11.72 3.24
CA ILE A 45 -5.32 -11.13 1.92
C ILE A 45 -4.64 -9.76 2.08
N THR A 46 -5.15 -8.92 2.98
CA THR A 46 -4.57 -7.60 3.27
C THR A 46 -3.12 -7.72 3.74
N ASN A 47 -2.85 -8.64 4.68
CA ASN A 47 -1.51 -8.87 5.20
C ASN A 47 -0.55 -9.40 4.12
N LEU A 48 -1.01 -10.31 3.26
CA LEU A 48 -0.22 -10.82 2.13
C LEU A 48 0.08 -9.73 1.10
N LYS A 49 -0.88 -8.87 0.78
CA LYS A 49 -0.67 -7.70 -0.09
C LYS A 49 0.36 -6.74 0.50
N ALA A 50 0.30 -6.48 1.81
CA ALA A 50 1.27 -5.65 2.50
C ALA A 50 2.68 -6.25 2.44
N LEU A 51 2.81 -7.57 2.63
CA LEU A 51 4.09 -8.28 2.48
C LEU A 51 4.61 -8.21 1.04
N GLN A 52 3.75 -8.45 0.04
CA GLN A 52 4.11 -8.35 -1.37
C GLN A 52 4.63 -6.96 -1.73
N ALA A 53 3.98 -5.90 -1.23
CA ALA A 53 4.41 -4.53 -1.44
C ALA A 53 5.81 -4.28 -0.85
N LYS A 54 6.08 -4.77 0.37
CA LYS A 54 7.40 -4.68 0.99
C LYS A 54 8.47 -5.43 0.21
N LEU A 55 8.18 -6.64 -0.27
CA LEU A 55 9.11 -7.42 -1.09
C LEU A 55 9.37 -6.77 -2.45
N LEU A 56 8.36 -6.18 -3.07
CA LEU A 56 8.52 -5.44 -4.32
C LEU A 56 9.41 -4.21 -4.11
N ALA A 57 9.16 -3.43 -3.05
CA ALA A 57 9.99 -2.28 -2.70
C ALA A 57 11.45 -2.70 -2.45
N PHE A 58 11.65 -3.77 -1.69
CA PHE A 58 12.98 -4.33 -1.44
C PHE A 58 13.67 -4.76 -2.75
N LYS A 59 12.99 -5.52 -3.62
CA LYS A 59 13.51 -5.93 -4.93
C LYS A 59 13.91 -4.73 -5.78
N THR A 60 13.13 -3.66 -5.77
CA THR A 60 13.47 -2.42 -6.49
C THR A 60 14.76 -1.80 -5.96
N GLN A 61 14.92 -1.70 -4.64
CA GLN A 61 16.14 -1.13 -4.03
C GLN A 61 17.37 -2.00 -4.31
N VAL A 62 17.25 -3.31 -4.16
CA VAL A 62 18.32 -4.26 -4.51
C VAL A 62 18.66 -4.17 -5.99
N GLY A 63 17.66 -4.00 -6.87
CA GLY A 63 17.89 -3.83 -8.30
C GLY A 63 18.68 -2.56 -8.65
N ILE A 64 18.56 -1.49 -7.86
CA ILE A 64 19.40 -0.29 -8.00
C ILE A 64 20.83 -0.59 -7.56
N LEU A 65 21.00 -1.27 -6.43
CA LEU A 65 22.31 -1.65 -5.89
C LEU A 65 23.02 -2.68 -6.76
N ALA A 66 22.31 -3.57 -7.44
CA ALA A 66 22.89 -4.57 -8.32
C ALA A 66 23.49 -3.98 -9.62
N ARG A 67 23.28 -2.68 -9.89
CA ARG A 67 23.85 -2.01 -11.06
C ARG A 67 25.25 -1.49 -10.76
N ASP A 68 26.24 -1.93 -11.53
CA ASP A 68 27.62 -1.43 -11.45
C ASP A 68 27.71 0.10 -11.60
N THR A 69 26.81 0.71 -12.37
CA THR A 69 26.75 2.17 -12.55
C THR A 69 26.39 2.93 -11.29
N SER A 70 25.75 2.29 -10.30
CA SER A 70 25.44 2.89 -9.00
C SER A 70 26.71 3.16 -8.18
N PHE A 71 27.76 2.35 -8.37
CA PHE A 71 29.03 2.48 -7.66
C PHE A 71 30.11 3.22 -8.46
N ASN A 72 30.01 3.22 -9.79
CA ASN A 72 30.97 3.88 -10.67
C ASN A 72 30.61 5.33 -10.99
N LYS A 73 29.94 6.05 -10.08
CA LYS A 73 29.62 7.47 -10.26
C LYS A 73 30.88 8.31 -10.11
N THR A 74 31.16 9.15 -11.10
CA THR A 74 32.29 10.07 -11.07
C THR A 74 31.83 11.45 -10.63
N LYS A 75 32.53 12.05 -9.66
CA LYS A 75 32.30 13.45 -9.25
C LYS A 75 33.20 14.35 -10.09
N VAL A 76 32.62 15.40 -10.65
CA VAL A 76 33.36 16.47 -11.35
C VAL A 76 33.49 17.66 -10.42
N THR A 77 34.68 18.25 -10.38
CA THR A 77 34.95 19.50 -9.68
C THR A 77 35.56 20.46 -10.69
N VAL A 78 35.02 21.68 -10.77
CA VAL A 78 35.52 22.74 -11.65
C VAL A 78 36.14 23.82 -10.77
N SER A 79 37.25 24.40 -11.22
CA SER A 79 37.95 25.47 -10.49
C SER A 79 37.16 26.78 -10.43
N ASP A 80 36.43 27.11 -11.51
CA ASP A 80 35.57 28.28 -11.60
C ASP A 80 34.25 27.92 -12.33
N ASP A 81 33.15 27.88 -11.58
CA ASP A 81 31.83 27.48 -12.09
C ASP A 81 31.08 28.62 -12.81
N THR A 82 31.61 29.84 -12.76
CA THR A 82 31.00 31.00 -13.44
C THR A 82 31.21 30.97 -14.95
N TYR A 83 32.29 30.33 -15.41
CA TYR A 83 32.64 30.22 -16.82
C TYR A 83 32.34 28.84 -17.42
N LEU A 84 32.32 27.78 -16.61
CA LEU A 84 32.13 26.41 -17.10
C LEU A 84 31.48 25.53 -16.03
N SER A 85 30.40 24.84 -16.41
CA SER A 85 29.87 23.70 -15.64
C SER A 85 30.17 22.40 -16.36
N ALA A 86 30.52 21.35 -15.62
CA ALA A 86 30.81 20.03 -16.19
C ALA A 86 30.10 18.91 -15.43
N THR A 87 29.58 17.94 -16.17
CA THR A 87 28.89 16.76 -15.64
C THR A 87 29.49 15.50 -16.25
N ALA A 88 29.76 14.48 -15.42
CA ALA A 88 30.19 13.17 -15.90
C ALA A 88 29.02 12.19 -15.86
N GLN A 89 28.87 11.39 -16.91
CA GLN A 89 27.88 10.30 -16.97
C GLN A 89 28.59 8.98 -17.26
N GLY A 90 28.14 7.91 -16.59
CA GLY A 90 28.71 6.57 -16.78
C GLY A 90 30.14 6.43 -16.25
N LYS A 91 30.97 5.65 -16.96
CA LYS A 91 32.39 5.42 -16.63
C LYS A 91 33.26 6.52 -17.27
N ALA A 92 33.20 7.73 -16.72
CA ALA A 92 34.13 8.78 -17.11
C ALA A 92 35.55 8.42 -16.64
N ALA A 93 36.56 8.69 -17.47
CA ALA A 93 37.94 8.49 -17.09
C ALA A 93 38.31 9.46 -15.94
N LEU A 94 38.99 8.94 -14.92
CA LEU A 94 39.51 9.76 -13.83
C LEU A 94 40.73 10.52 -14.33
N GLY A 95 40.75 11.84 -14.12
CA GLY A 95 41.85 12.70 -14.55
C GLY A 95 41.57 14.16 -14.29
N SER A 96 42.60 14.99 -14.45
CA SER A 96 42.47 16.45 -14.47
C SER A 96 42.55 16.93 -15.92
N PHE A 97 41.75 17.93 -16.26
CA PHE A 97 41.69 18.50 -17.60
C PHE A 97 41.84 20.02 -17.48
N ASP A 98 42.82 20.56 -18.19
CA ASP A 98 43.02 22.01 -18.28
C ASP A 98 42.22 22.55 -19.47
N LEU A 99 41.30 23.47 -19.19
CA LEU A 99 40.39 24.05 -20.17
C LEU A 99 40.49 25.57 -20.11
N GLN A 100 40.59 26.20 -21.28
CA GLN A 100 40.58 27.66 -21.41
C GLN A 100 39.42 28.08 -22.32
N VAL A 101 38.48 28.85 -21.78
CA VAL A 101 37.33 29.38 -22.55
C VAL A 101 37.75 30.65 -23.28
N LEU A 102 37.89 30.58 -24.61
CA LEU A 102 38.33 31.72 -25.42
C LEU A 102 37.15 32.59 -25.90
N ALA A 103 36.03 31.96 -26.26
CA ALA A 103 34.83 32.63 -26.73
C ALA A 103 33.59 31.75 -26.48
N VAL A 104 32.43 32.38 -26.25
CA VAL A 104 31.14 31.69 -26.12
C VAL A 104 30.37 31.73 -27.43
N ALA A 105 29.65 30.66 -27.74
CA ALA A 105 28.79 30.60 -28.91
C ALA A 105 27.67 31.66 -28.79
N ARG A 106 27.42 32.39 -29.89
CA ARG A 106 26.31 33.34 -30.01
C ARG A 106 25.37 32.86 -31.12
N ASN A 107 24.07 32.97 -30.90
CA ASN A 107 23.10 32.71 -31.96
C ASN A 107 23.13 33.87 -32.98
N HIS A 108 22.86 33.54 -34.24
CA HIS A 108 22.78 34.50 -35.35
C HIS A 108 21.44 35.24 -35.37
#